data_AF-A0A938QJA8-F1
#
_entry.id   AF-A0A938QJA8-F1
#
_cell.length_a   1.000
_cell.length_b   1.000
_cell.length_c   1.000
_cell.angle_alpha   90.00
_cell.angle_beta   90.00
_cell.angle_gamma   90.00
#
_symmetry.space_group_name_H-M   'P 1'
#
loop_
_entity.id
_entity.type
_entity.pdbx_description
1 polymer ?
#
loop_
_entity_poly.entity_id
_entity_poly.type
_entity_poly.pdbx_seq_one_letter_code
_entity_poly.pdbx_strand_id
1 'polypeptide(L)'
;MATRDAVERRLWAAAQYRAAELGFAPDCEIFVRDLVRQGADRIAAEGFLNDEDRIAVAEANVKRFVSEMMIEARFMGLAMLHEPTFFKTLNSLCPMWPFC
;
A
#
# COMPACT_ATOMS: atom_id res chain seq x y z
N MET A 1 8.08 -2.03 -21.98
CA MET A 1 7.50 -0.98 -21.13
C MET A 1 6.64 -1.64 -20.08
N ALA A 2 6.77 -1.26 -18.81
CA ALA A 2 5.83 -1.76 -17.82
C ALA A 2 4.46 -1.11 -18.06
N THR A 3 3.40 -1.88 -17.87
CA THR A 3 2.03 -1.37 -17.92
C THR A 3 1.61 -0.89 -16.53
N ARG A 4 0.65 0.01 -16.48
CA ARG A 4 0.01 0.43 -15.23
C ARG A 4 -0.48 -0.77 -14.41
N ASP A 5 -1.07 -1.77 -15.05
CA ASP A 5 -1.53 -3.01 -14.39
C ASP A 5 -0.38 -3.90 -13.89
N ALA A 6 0.80 -3.84 -14.52
CA ALA A 6 1.99 -4.51 -14.01
C ALA A 6 2.48 -3.83 -12.73
N VAL A 7 2.47 -2.50 -12.68
CA VAL A 7 2.81 -1.72 -11.49
C VAL A 7 1.81 -1.98 -10.36
N GLU A 8 0.50 -1.92 -10.63
CA GLU A 8 -0.53 -2.23 -9.62
C GLU A 8 -0.33 -3.63 -9.01
N ARG A 9 -0.17 -4.66 -9.85
CA ARG A 9 0.06 -6.03 -9.37
C ARG A 9 1.33 -6.15 -8.53
N ARG A 10 2.41 -5.45 -8.91
CA ARG A 10 3.67 -5.44 -8.17
C ARG A 10 3.50 -4.80 -6.79
N LEU A 11 2.87 -3.63 -6.72
CA LEU A 11 2.60 -2.93 -5.46
C LEU A 11 1.65 -3.75 -4.56
N TRP A 12 0.63 -4.39 -5.14
CA TRP A 12 -0.29 -5.25 -4.42
C TRP A 12 0.40 -6.50 -3.85
N ALA A 13 1.29 -7.12 -4.63
CA ALA A 13 2.09 -8.25 -4.16
C ALA A 13 3.01 -7.85 -2.99
N ALA A 14 3.61 -6.66 -3.05
CA ALA A 14 4.42 -6.12 -1.96
C ALA A 14 3.59 -5.88 -0.68
N ALA A 15 2.37 -5.35 -0.81
CA ALA A 15 1.45 -5.16 0.30
C ALA A 15 1.04 -6.49 0.94
N GLN A 16 0.61 -7.47 0.14
CA GLN A 16 0.23 -8.81 0.61
C GLN A 16 1.39 -9.53 1.30
N TYR A 17 2.57 -9.53 0.67
CA TYR A 17 3.75 -10.17 1.27
C TYR A 17 4.08 -9.55 2.61
N ARG A 18 3.97 -8.21 2.74
CA ARG A 18 4.23 -7.55 4.01
C ARG A 18 3.19 -7.89 5.07
N ALA A 19 1.92 -8.01 4.68
CA ALA A 19 0.82 -8.34 5.58
C ALA A 19 0.74 -9.83 5.93
N ALA A 20 1.63 -10.70 5.43
CA ALA A 20 1.49 -12.16 5.53
C ALA A 20 1.31 -12.71 6.97
N GLU A 21 1.80 -11.99 8.00
CA GLU A 21 1.65 -12.41 9.41
C GLU A 21 0.23 -12.19 9.98
N LEU A 22 -0.46 -11.12 9.57
CA LEU A 22 -1.79 -10.76 10.11
C LEU A 22 -2.92 -10.93 9.08
N GLY A 23 -2.61 -10.79 7.79
CA GLY A 23 -3.59 -10.70 6.72
C GLY A 23 -4.40 -9.40 6.76
N PHE A 24 -5.18 -9.18 5.70
CA PHE A 24 -6.18 -8.12 5.65
C PHE A 24 -7.55 -8.70 5.97
N ALA A 25 -8.32 -8.03 6.83
CA ALA A 25 -9.74 -8.28 6.91
C ALA A 25 -10.41 -7.87 5.58
N PRO A 26 -11.53 -8.51 5.16
CA PRO A 26 -12.11 -8.30 3.84
C PRO A 26 -12.47 -6.83 3.53
N ASP A 27 -12.94 -6.09 4.53
CA ASP A 27 -13.23 -4.66 4.47
C ASP A 27 -11.95 -3.82 4.27
N CYS A 28 -10.88 -4.14 5.02
CA CYS A 28 -9.59 -3.48 4.92
C CYS A 28 -8.89 -3.74 3.58
N GLU A 29 -8.99 -4.97 3.05
CA GLU A 29 -8.40 -5.35 1.77
C GLU A 29 -8.87 -4.43 0.63
N ILE A 30 -10.17 -4.09 0.61
CA ILE A 30 -10.75 -3.20 -0.40
C ILE A 30 -10.05 -1.83 -0.37
N PHE A 31 -9.84 -1.26 0.82
CA PHE A 31 -9.18 0.04 0.97
C PHE A 31 -7.71 0.00 0.54
N VAL A 32 -6.96 -1.04 0.90
CA VAL A 32 -5.55 -1.16 0.51
C VAL A 32 -5.41 -1.41 -0.99
N ARG A 33 -6.30 -2.21 -1.59
CA ARG A 33 -6.35 -2.38 -3.05
C ARG A 33 -6.64 -1.06 -3.75
N ASP A 34 -7.58 -0.28 -3.24
CA ASP A 34 -7.90 1.02 -3.82
C ASP A 34 -6.72 2.01 -3.70
N LEU A 35 -6.04 2.03 -2.55
CA LEU A 35 -4.81 2.83 -2.35
C LEU A 35 -3.73 2.45 -3.37
N VAL A 36 -3.49 1.15 -3.57
CA VAL A 36 -2.52 0.63 -4.55
C VAL A 36 -2.91 1.00 -5.98
N ARG A 37 -4.20 0.87 -6.30
CA ARG A 37 -4.79 1.25 -7.59
C ARG A 37 -4.54 2.73 -7.90
N GLN A 38 -4.88 3.62 -6.96
CA GLN A 38 -4.66 5.06 -7.08
C GLN A 38 -3.17 5.41 -7.20
N GLY A 39 -2.31 4.72 -6.43
CA GLY A 39 -0.86 4.90 -6.53
C GLY A 39 -0.30 4.53 -7.91
N ALA A 40 -0.77 3.43 -8.50
CA ALA A 40 -0.40 3.02 -9.86
C ALA A 40 -0.90 4.02 -10.92
N ASP A 41 -2.11 4.56 -10.76
CA ASP A 41 -2.66 5.61 -11.62
C ASP A 41 -1.81 6.88 -11.58
N ARG A 42 -1.35 7.29 -10.40
CA ARG A 42 -0.48 8.45 -10.24
C ARG A 42 0.90 8.23 -10.87
N ILE A 43 1.53 7.07 -10.67
CA ILE A 43 2.78 6.70 -11.35
C ILE A 43 2.62 6.78 -12.87
N ALA A 44 1.49 6.29 -13.39
CA ALA A 44 1.20 6.33 -14.81
C ALA A 44 1.02 7.77 -15.32
N ALA A 45 0.24 8.59 -14.62
CA ALA A 45 -0.04 9.97 -14.98
C ALA A 45 1.22 10.86 -14.96
N GLU A 46 2.14 10.58 -14.04
CA GLU A 46 3.41 11.31 -13.92
C GLU A 46 4.50 10.79 -14.89
N GLY A 47 4.21 9.73 -15.68
CA GLY A 47 5.12 9.21 -16.71
C GLY A 47 6.21 8.26 -16.18
N PHE A 48 6.07 7.75 -14.95
CA PHE A 48 7.08 6.93 -14.28
C PHE A 48 6.91 5.42 -14.47
N LEU A 49 6.11 4.96 -15.44
CA LEU A 49 5.90 3.52 -15.69
C LEU A 49 7.16 2.75 -16.06
N ASN A 50 8.21 3.41 -16.55
CA ASN A 50 9.48 2.76 -16.89
C ASN A 50 10.63 3.24 -15.99
N ASP A 51 10.33 4.00 -14.94
CA ASP A 51 11.29 4.48 -13.97
C ASP A 51 11.33 3.48 -12.80
N GLU A 52 12.25 2.52 -12.87
CA GLU A 52 12.37 1.45 -11.87
C GLU A 52 12.72 1.98 -10.48
N ASP A 53 13.46 3.09 -10.38
CA ASP A 53 13.79 3.70 -9.09
C ASP A 53 12.53 4.29 -8.44
N ARG A 54 11.69 4.97 -9.22
CA ARG A 54 10.39 5.46 -8.75
C ARG A 54 9.46 4.32 -8.36
N ILE A 55 9.39 3.25 -9.15
CA ILE A 55 8.58 2.08 -8.80
C ILE A 55 9.10 1.42 -7.51
N ALA A 56 10.42 1.33 -7.32
CA ALA A 56 11.02 0.82 -6.09
C ALA A 56 10.69 1.68 -4.86
N VAL A 57 10.67 3.01 -5.02
CA VAL A 57 10.21 3.94 -3.95
C VAL A 57 8.74 3.69 -3.60
N ALA A 58 7.86 3.55 -4.59
CA ALA A 58 6.45 3.25 -4.35
C ALA A 58 6.27 1.90 -3.63
N GLU A 59 7.06 0.89 -4.02
CA GLU A 59 7.07 -0.43 -3.40
C GLU A 59 7.57 -0.37 -1.93
N ALA A 60 8.61 0.41 -1.65
CA ALA A 60 9.08 0.63 -0.29
C ALA A 60 8.02 1.35 0.56
N ASN A 61 7.34 2.34 -0.01
CA ASN A 61 6.30 3.09 0.68
C ASN A 61 5.06 2.26 0.98
N VAL A 62 4.59 1.38 0.08
CA VAL A 62 3.47 0.48 0.40
C VAL A 62 3.84 -0.52 1.49
N LYS A 63 5.08 -1.03 1.50
CA LYS A 63 5.57 -1.90 2.58
C LYS A 63 5.64 -1.15 3.91
N ARG A 64 6.08 0.11 3.91
CA ARG A 64 6.08 0.97 5.10
C ARG A 64 4.66 1.19 5.60
N PHE A 65 3.73 1.54 4.71
CA PHE A 65 2.31 1.72 5.05
C PHE A 65 1.73 0.49 5.74
N VAL A 66 1.88 -0.70 5.14
CA VAL A 66 1.39 -1.94 5.77
C VAL A 66 2.10 -2.22 7.10
N SER A 67 3.39 -1.91 7.23
CA SER A 67 4.11 -2.08 8.50
C SER A 67 3.50 -1.24 9.63
N GLU A 68 3.19 0.02 9.35
CA GLU A 68 2.55 0.89 10.34
C GLU A 68 1.13 0.41 10.67
N MET A 69 0.37 -0.08 9.69
CA MET A 69 -0.93 -0.71 9.96
C MET A 69 -0.81 -1.92 10.89
N MET A 70 0.24 -2.74 10.73
CA MET A 70 0.51 -3.88 11.61
C MET A 70 0.90 -3.43 13.02
N ILE A 71 1.66 -2.34 13.15
CA ILE A 71 1.98 -1.75 14.47
C ILE A 71 0.70 -1.29 15.16
N GLU A 72 -0.18 -0.60 14.43
CA GLU A 72 -1.47 -0.14 14.94
C GLU A 72 -2.40 -1.29 15.32
N ALA A 73 -2.47 -2.34 14.49
CA ALA A 73 -3.24 -3.54 14.79
C ALA A 73 -2.76 -4.20 16.10
N ARG A 74 -1.44 -4.32 16.27
CA ARG A 74 -0.84 -4.87 17.50
C ARG A 74 -1.15 -4.00 18.72
N PHE A 75 -1.06 -2.68 18.59
CA PHE A 75 -1.41 -1.74 19.66
C PHE A 75 -2.88 -1.87 20.08
N MET A 76 -3.78 -2.14 19.11
CA MET A 76 -5.21 -2.34 19.34
C MET A 76 -5.59 -3.76 19.76
N GLY A 77 -4.64 -4.71 19.78
CA GLY A 77 -4.91 -6.12 20.08
C GLY A 77 -5.69 -6.87 18.98
N LEU A 78 -5.59 -6.41 17.73
CA LEU A 78 -6.27 -7.01 16.58
C LEU A 78 -5.44 -8.15 15.98
N ALA A 79 -6.12 -9.23 15.57
CA ALA A 79 -5.50 -10.38 14.92
C ALA A 79 -5.31 -10.22 13.39
N MET A 80 -5.96 -9.22 12.80
CA MET A 80 -5.91 -8.91 11.36
C MET A 80 -5.80 -7.39 11.17
N LEU A 81 -5.46 -6.96 9.96
CA LEU A 81 -5.52 -5.56 9.58
C LEU A 81 -6.96 -5.17 9.24
N HIS A 82 -7.48 -4.14 9.89
CA HIS A 82 -8.86 -3.67 9.76
C HIS A 82 -8.93 -2.22 9.26
N GLU A 83 -10.11 -1.80 8.84
CA GLU A 83 -10.38 -0.42 8.42
C GLU A 83 -9.82 0.67 9.37
N PRO A 84 -9.94 0.57 10.71
CA PRO A 84 -9.39 1.59 11.60
C PRO A 84 -7.87 1.74 11.53
N THR A 85 -7.13 0.65 11.29
CA THR A 85 -5.67 0.71 11.18
C THR A 85 -5.27 1.37 9.86
N PHE A 86 -6.01 1.11 8.78
CA PHE A 86 -5.82 1.77 7.49
C PHE A 86 -5.93 3.30 7.60
N PHE A 87 -7.06 3.81 8.10
CA PHE A 87 -7.30 5.26 8.15
C PHE A 87 -6.38 5.97 9.12
N LYS A 88 -6.05 5.34 10.26
CA LYS A 88 -5.09 5.90 11.21
C LYS A 88 -3.70 6.01 10.58
N THR A 89 -3.24 4.96 9.92
CA THR A 89 -1.95 4.96 9.23
C THR A 89 -1.91 5.96 8.07
N LEU A 90 -2.98 6.06 7.26
CA LEU A 90 -3.06 7.02 6.16
C LEU A 90 -2.92 8.46 6.65
N ASN A 91 -3.65 8.83 7.70
CA ASN A 91 -3.56 10.16 8.28
C ASN A 91 -2.17 10.46 8.89
N SER A 92 -1.47 9.44 9.38
CA SER A 92 -0.15 9.62 10.03
C SER A 92 1.02 9.64 9.05
N LEU A 93 0.94 8.93 7.92
CA LEU A 93 2.06 8.80 6.99
C LEU A 93 2.04 9.80 5.85
N CYS A 94 0.91 10.47 5.61
CA CYS A 94 0.84 11.46 4.55
C CYS A 94 1.63 12.74 4.87
N PRO A 95 2.35 13.33 3.88
CA PRO A 95 2.41 12.90 2.48
C PRO A 95 3.35 11.70 2.25
N MET A 96 2.96 10.79 1.35
CA MET A 96 3.69 9.57 1.01
C MET A 96 3.40 9.18 -0.44
N TRP A 97 4.23 9.68 -1.35
CA TRP A 97 4.09 9.39 -2.77
C TRP A 97 4.20 7.87 -3.04
N PRO A 98 3.40 7.29 -3.96
CA PRO A 98 2.35 7.90 -4.79
C PRO A 98 0.94 7.88 -4.16
N PHE A 99 0.82 7.52 -2.89
CA PHE A 99 -0.47 7.20 -2.24
C PHE A 99 -1.16 8.42 -1.63
N CYS A 100 -0.38 9.46 -1.32
CA CYS A 100 -0.76 10.83 -1.03
C CYS A 100 0.45 11.72 -1.36
#